data_AF-A0A4U1W8W4-F1
#
_entry.id   AF-A0A4U1W8W4-F1
#
_cell.length_a   1.000
_cell.length_b   1.000
_cell.length_c   1.000
_cell.angle_alpha   90.00
_cell.angle_beta   90.00
_cell.angle_gamma   90.00
#
_symmetry.space_group_name_H-M   'P 1'
#
loop_
_entity.id
_entity.type
_entity.pdbx_description
1 polymer ?
#
loop_
_entity_poly.entity_id
_entity_poly.type
_entity_poly.pdbx_seq_one_letter_code
_entity_poly.pdbx_strand_id
1 'polypeptide(L)'
;MTMICAKEFSEWLRHRFNAESSGISISRDDITQLTGRQRLDPSFVNDVHYELMQYGMAFVTDTGREHFYLVPVSQSINWRERLEYQFEKELFCNIYPIEKSG
;
A
#
# COMPACT_ATOMS: atom_id res chain seq x y z
N MET A 1 24.49 -0.25 -13.56
CA MET A 1 23.47 -0.28 -12.50
C MET A 1 23.07 -1.73 -12.29
N THR A 2 23.18 -2.23 -11.07
CA THR A 2 22.67 -3.57 -10.71
C THR A 2 21.17 -3.44 -10.46
N MET A 3 20.38 -4.35 -11.02
CA MET A 3 18.95 -4.39 -10.74
C MET A 3 18.72 -4.85 -9.30
N ILE A 4 18.02 -4.05 -8.50
CA ILE A 4 17.72 -4.35 -7.10
C ILE A 4 16.49 -5.25 -7.03
N CYS A 5 16.55 -6.29 -6.19
CA CYS A 5 15.40 -7.17 -5.97
C CYS A 5 14.39 -6.56 -4.98
N ALA A 6 13.19 -7.14 -4.89
CA ALA A 6 12.14 -6.66 -3.99
C ALA A 6 12.61 -6.59 -2.53
N LYS A 7 13.30 -7.64 -2.06
CA LYS A 7 13.82 -7.71 -0.69
C LYS A 7 14.79 -6.57 -0.36
N GLU A 8 15.80 -6.36 -1.19
CA GLU A 8 16.78 -5.28 -0.99
C GLU A 8 16.12 -3.90 -1.03
N PHE A 9 15.14 -3.71 -1.91
CA PHE A 9 14.39 -2.45 -1.98
C PHE A 9 13.51 -2.23 -0.75
N SER A 10 12.84 -3.28 -0.26
CA SER A 10 12.06 -3.24 0.98
C SER A 10 12.93 -2.94 2.20
N GLU A 11 14.12 -3.54 2.29
CA GLU A 11 15.09 -3.21 3.35
C GLU A 11 15.51 -1.74 3.26
N TRP A 12 15.79 -1.24 2.07
CA TRP A 12 16.14 0.16 1.83
C TRP A 12 15.05 1.13 2.30
N LEU A 13 13.79 0.83 1.96
CA LEU A 13 12.61 1.62 2.36
C LEU A 13 12.45 1.61 3.89
N ARG A 14 12.47 0.43 4.50
CA ARG A 14 12.35 0.27 5.95
C ARG A 14 13.42 1.05 6.70
N HIS A 15 14.68 0.93 6.29
CA HIS A 15 15.79 1.61 6.97
C HIS A 15 15.65 3.14 6.98
N ARG A 16 14.93 3.72 6.02
CA ARG A 16 14.77 5.18 5.89
C ARG A 16 13.48 5.70 6.50
N PHE A 17 12.40 4.94 6.38
CA PHE A 17 11.05 5.44 6.68
C PHE A 17 10.35 4.75 7.84
N ASN A 18 10.99 3.80 8.52
CA ASN A 18 10.37 3.08 9.65
C ASN A 18 9.98 3.98 10.85
N ALA A 19 10.57 5.18 10.96
CA ALA A 19 10.23 6.14 12.01
C ALA A 19 9.12 7.14 11.60
N GLU A 20 8.72 7.13 10.33
CA GLU A 20 7.74 8.08 9.80
C GLU A 20 6.32 7.66 10.18
N SER A 21 5.57 8.58 10.76
CA SER A 21 4.15 8.38 11.10
C SER A 21 3.21 8.77 9.95
N SER A 22 3.70 9.58 9.01
CA SER A 22 2.99 9.95 7.79
C SER A 22 3.29 8.99 6.65
N GLY A 23 2.33 8.82 5.74
CA GLY A 23 2.56 8.10 4.49
C GLY A 23 3.57 8.81 3.60
N ILE A 24 4.44 8.05 2.95
CA ILE A 24 5.47 8.55 2.02
C ILE A 24 5.02 8.25 0.59
N SER A 25 4.98 9.27 -0.26
CA SER A 25 4.75 9.11 -1.70
C SER A 25 6.07 9.01 -2.46
N ILE A 26 6.13 8.09 -3.43
CA ILE A 26 7.30 7.86 -4.29
C ILE A 26 6.81 7.82 -5.74
N SER A 27 7.47 8.55 -6.64
CA SER A 27 7.10 8.51 -8.07
C SER A 27 7.64 7.25 -8.76
N ARG A 28 7.05 6.89 -9.90
CA ARG A 28 7.59 5.83 -10.78
C ARG A 28 9.06 6.07 -11.12
N ASP A 29 9.42 7.30 -11.49
CA ASP A 29 10.77 7.66 -11.89
C ASP A 29 11.77 7.46 -10.75
N ASP A 30 11.40 7.83 -9.52
CA ASP A 30 12.23 7.60 -8.34
C ASP A 30 12.46 6.10 -8.12
N ILE A 31 11.43 5.26 -8.22
CA ILE A 31 11.59 3.80 -8.06
C ILE A 31 12.46 3.24 -9.17
N THR A 32 12.29 3.67 -10.42
CA THR A 32 13.12 3.21 -11.53
C THR A 32 14.58 3.60 -11.34
N GLN A 33 14.86 4.81 -10.83
CA GLN A 33 16.22 5.23 -10.49
C GLN A 33 16.80 4.43 -9.32
N LEU A 34 16.02 4.24 -8.25
CA LEU A 34 16.44 3.53 -7.05
C LEU A 34 16.70 2.04 -7.30
N THR A 35 15.87 1.39 -8.11
CA THR A 35 15.90 -0.06 -8.31
C THR A 35 16.62 -0.50 -9.59
N GLY A 36 16.84 0.43 -10.52
CA GLY A 36 17.31 0.13 -11.87
C GLY A 36 16.31 -0.65 -12.73
N ARG A 37 15.06 -0.82 -12.27
CA ARG A 37 14.01 -1.53 -13.00
C ARG A 37 13.31 -0.60 -13.98
N GLN A 38 13.34 -0.97 -15.27
CA GLN A 38 12.59 -0.26 -16.31
C GLN A 38 11.08 -0.52 -16.24
N ARG A 39 10.66 -1.67 -15.68
CA ARG A 39 9.26 -2.04 -15.52
C ARG A 39 8.98 -2.36 -14.06
N LEU A 40 7.92 -1.76 -13.53
CA LEU A 40 7.37 -2.03 -12.21
C LEU A 40 6.10 -2.86 -12.40
N ASP A 41 6.28 -4.14 -12.65
CA ASP A 41 5.18 -5.09 -12.79
C ASP A 41 4.46 -5.29 -11.44
N PRO A 42 3.19 -5.72 -11.46
CA PRO A 42 2.42 -5.94 -10.24
C PRO A 42 3.09 -6.94 -9.28
N SER A 43 3.80 -7.94 -9.78
CA SER A 43 4.48 -8.93 -8.94
C SER A 43 5.57 -8.28 -8.10
N PHE A 44 6.41 -7.41 -8.70
CA PHE A 44 7.40 -6.65 -7.94
C PHE A 44 6.78 -5.81 -6.82
N VAL A 45 5.69 -5.10 -7.11
CA VAL A 45 5.00 -4.28 -6.10
C VAL A 45 4.46 -5.15 -4.98
N ASN A 46 3.86 -6.29 -5.31
CA ASN A 46 3.34 -7.24 -4.34
C ASN A 46 4.46 -7.86 -3.49
N ASP A 47 5.58 -8.24 -4.08
CA ASP A 47 6.72 -8.79 -3.34
C ASP A 47 7.27 -7.76 -2.35
N VAL A 48 7.43 -6.51 -2.78
CA VAL A 48 7.84 -5.40 -1.90
C VAL A 48 6.83 -5.19 -0.77
N HIS A 49 5.53 -5.22 -1.09
CA HIS A 49 4.45 -5.13 -0.11
C HIS A 49 4.54 -6.25 0.94
N TYR A 50 4.65 -7.50 0.52
CA TYR A 50 4.75 -8.65 1.43
C TYR A 50 5.97 -8.55 2.35
N GLU A 51 7.13 -8.17 1.81
CA GLU A 51 8.35 -7.97 2.60
C GLU A 51 8.20 -6.85 3.64
N LEU A 52 7.42 -5.81 3.36
CA LEU A 52 7.22 -4.68 4.28
C LEU A 52 6.12 -4.92 5.32
N MET A 53 5.13 -5.77 5.00
CA MET A 53 4.00 -6.05 5.89
C MET A 53 4.42 -6.65 7.24
N GLN A 54 5.48 -7.47 7.26
CA GLN A 54 6.03 -8.01 8.51
C GLN A 54 6.57 -6.93 9.46
N TYR A 55 6.81 -5.72 8.95
CA TYR A 55 7.27 -4.56 9.70
C TYR A 55 6.17 -3.51 9.92
N GLY A 56 4.90 -3.84 9.63
CA GLY A 56 3.79 -2.93 9.83
C GLY A 56 3.75 -1.76 8.84
N MET A 57 4.28 -1.95 7.64
CA MET A 57 4.20 -0.98 6.55
C MET A 57 3.55 -1.62 5.32
N ALA A 58 2.61 -0.91 4.70
CA ALA A 58 2.02 -1.29 3.44
C ALA A 58 2.68 -0.52 2.30
N PHE A 59 3.01 -1.22 1.22
CA PHE A 59 3.46 -0.62 -0.03
C PHE A 59 2.38 -0.81 -1.11
N VAL A 60 1.82 0.29 -1.61
CA VAL A 60 0.69 0.26 -2.55
C VAL A 60 0.90 1.25 -3.68
N THR A 61 0.11 1.16 -4.73
CA THR A 61 0.23 2.01 -5.91
C THR A 61 -1.15 2.29 -6.51
N ASP A 62 -1.26 3.38 -7.26
CA ASP A 62 -2.46 3.67 -8.04
C ASP A 62 -2.61 2.73 -9.25
N THR A 63 -3.78 2.76 -9.91
CA THR A 63 -4.05 1.93 -11.09
C THR A 63 -3.07 2.19 -12.24
N GLY A 64 -2.58 3.43 -12.36
CA GLY A 64 -1.59 3.81 -13.37
C GLY A 64 -0.18 3.32 -13.07
N ARG A 65 0.13 2.99 -11.81
CA ARG A 65 1.48 2.77 -11.28
C ARG A 65 2.39 3.99 -11.43
N GLU A 66 1.83 5.19 -11.41
CA GLU A 66 2.61 6.44 -11.50
C GLU A 66 3.05 6.92 -10.12
N HIS A 67 2.21 6.69 -9.11
CA HIS A 67 2.52 6.97 -7.71
C HIS A 67 2.47 5.71 -6.85
N PHE A 68 3.42 5.64 -5.94
CA PHE A 68 3.57 4.58 -4.96
C PHE A 68 3.53 5.19 -3.56
N TYR A 69 2.98 4.44 -2.62
CA TYR A 69 2.74 4.90 -1.28
C TYR A 69 3.25 3.87 -0.28
N LEU A 70 4.10 4.32 0.63
CA LEU A 70 4.49 3.58 1.83
C LEU A 70 3.66 4.12 2.99
N VAL A 71 2.80 3.29 3.57
CA VAL A 71 1.85 3.71 4.60
C VAL A 71 2.05 2.88 5.87
N PRO A 72 2.17 3.49 7.06
CA PRO A 72 2.21 2.73 8.31
C PRO A 72 0.83 2.09 8.57
N VAL A 73 0.82 0.78 8.84
CA VAL A 73 -0.41 0.00 9.11
C VAL A 73 -0.42 -0.68 10.48
N SER A 74 0.66 -0.51 11.25
CA SER A 74 0.80 -1.04 12.61
C SER A 74 -0.24 -0.51 13.59
N GLN A 75 -0.87 0.63 13.30
CA GLN A 75 -1.95 1.25 14.08
C GLN A 75 -3.35 1.04 13.46
N SER A 76 -3.52 0.06 12.60
CA SER A 76 -4.84 -0.23 12.02
C SER A 76 -5.83 -0.67 13.10
N ILE A 77 -6.98 0.00 13.13
CA ILE A 77 -8.11 -0.35 13.99
C ILE A 77 -9.06 -1.21 13.15
N ASN A 78 -9.72 -2.19 13.77
CA ASN A 78 -10.73 -2.97 13.06
C ASN A 78 -11.84 -2.03 12.56
N TRP A 79 -12.16 -2.13 11.27
CA TRP A 79 -13.16 -1.25 10.64
C TRP A 79 -14.51 -1.31 11.37
N ARG A 80 -14.88 -2.49 11.90
CA ARG A 80 -16.14 -2.71 12.62
C ARG A 80 -16.17 -1.98 13.95
N GLU A 81 -15.10 -2.08 14.74
CA GLU A 81 -14.97 -1.34 16.02
C GLU A 81 -15.14 0.17 15.81
N ARG A 82 -14.71 0.68 14.64
CA ARG A 82 -14.89 2.09 14.29
C ARG A 82 -16.33 2.44 13.91
N LEU A 83 -17.04 1.55 13.21
CA LEU A 83 -18.39 1.80 12.71
C LEU A 83 -19.50 1.45 13.69
N GLU A 84 -19.34 0.43 14.54
CA GLU A 84 -20.36 0.03 15.53
C GLU A 84 -20.71 1.18 16.49
N TYR A 85 -19.76 2.10 16.75
CA TYR A 85 -20.01 3.29 17.57
C TYR A 85 -20.95 4.32 16.93
N GLN A 86 -21.04 4.37 15.59
CA GLN A 86 -21.78 5.44 14.86
C GLN A 86 -22.91 4.94 13.96
N PHE A 87 -22.84 3.69 13.48
CA PHE A 87 -23.67 3.18 12.38
C PHE A 87 -24.28 1.81 12.66
N GLU A 88 -24.49 1.45 13.93
CA GLU A 88 -25.01 0.13 14.37
C GLU A 88 -26.26 -0.33 13.59
N LYS A 89 -27.15 0.60 13.22
CA LYS A 89 -28.38 0.31 12.44
C LYS A 89 -28.17 0.13 10.94
N GLU A 90 -27.08 0.63 10.36
CA GLU A 90 -26.81 0.66 8.91
C GLU A 90 -25.77 -0.38 8.48
N LEU A 91 -25.01 -0.94 9.42
CA LEU A 91 -23.96 -1.95 9.19
C LEU A 91 -24.45 -3.23 8.51
N PHE A 92 -25.73 -3.56 8.64
CA PHE A 92 -26.37 -4.75 8.07
C PHE A 92 -27.27 -4.42 6.87
N CYS A 93 -27.32 -3.15 6.44
CA CYS A 93 -27.95 -2.80 5.18
C CYS A 93 -27.03 -3.30 4.07
N ASN A 94 -27.51 -4.27 3.29
CA ASN A 94 -26.83 -4.72 2.08
C ASN A 94 -26.35 -3.48 1.32
N ILE A 95 -25.04 -3.38 1.04
CA ILE A 95 -24.50 -2.41 0.09
C ILE A 95 -25.39 -2.55 -1.15
N TYR A 96 -26.26 -1.57 -1.38
CA TYR A 96 -27.45 -1.73 -2.22
C TYR A 96 -27.08 -2.41 -3.54
N PRO A 97 -27.84 -3.41 -4.01
CA PRO A 97 -27.63 -3.95 -5.34
C PRO A 97 -27.80 -2.80 -6.32
N ILE A 98 -26.77 -2.53 -7.11
CA ILE A 98 -26.83 -1.56 -8.21
C ILE A 98 -28.06 -1.95 -9.04
N GLU A 99 -29.11 -1.14 -9.00
CA GLU A 99 -30.24 -1.32 -9.90
C GLU A 99 -29.67 -1.19 -11.31
N LYS A 100 -29.72 -2.29 -12.08
CA LYS A 100 -29.42 -2.23 -13.50
C LYS A 100 -30.48 -1.32 -14.12
N SER A 101 -30.07 -0.11 -14.53
CA SER A 101 -30.90 0.79 -15.32
C SER A 101 -31.49 0.01 -16.50
N GLY A 102 -32.81 -0.09 -16.53
CA GLY A 102 -33.58 -0.62 -17.66
C GLY A 102 -33.65 0.37 -18.82
#